data_AF-A0A7W1DZF9-F1
#
_entry.id   AF-A0A7W1DZF9-F1
#
_cell.length_a   1.000
_cell.length_b   1.000
_cell.length_c   1.000
_cell.angle_alpha   90.00
_cell.angle_beta   90.00
_cell.angle_gamma   90.00
#
_symmetry.space_group_name_H-M   'P 1'
#
loop_
_entity.id
_entity.type
_entity.pdbx_description
1 polymer ?
#
loop_
_entity_poly.entity_id
_entity_poly.type
_entity_poly.pdbx_seq_one_letter_code
_entity_poly.pdbx_strand_id
1 'polypeptide(L)'
;MTKRTYGHTKSGKPIDDDLIEKLADEAEAGHDVDEIIARRGKRGRPLLGSAPSTVESVRLDPELKERLVRRAEDEGVPVSDVIREALRHHLEAG
;
A
#
# COMPACT_ATOMS: atom_id res chain seq x y z
N MET A 1 21.68 -9.73 -39.30
CA MET A 1 20.39 -10.31 -38.86
C MET A 1 19.70 -9.29 -37.97
N THR A 2 18.48 -8.89 -38.28
CA THR A 2 17.76 -7.88 -37.49
C THR A 2 17.26 -8.51 -36.20
N LYS A 3 17.63 -7.92 -35.06
CA LYS A 3 17.28 -8.42 -33.72
C LYS A 3 15.76 -8.41 -33.53
N ARG A 4 15.16 -9.53 -33.14
CA ARG A 4 13.70 -9.61 -32.98
C ARG A 4 13.32 -8.89 -31.69
N THR A 5 12.29 -8.04 -31.77
CA THR A 5 11.76 -7.31 -30.60
C THR A 5 10.37 -7.87 -30.28
N TYR A 6 10.17 -8.33 -29.06
CA TYR A 6 8.94 -8.96 -28.58
C TYR A 6 7.98 -7.99 -27.87
N GLY A 7 8.43 -6.77 -27.63
CA GLY A 7 7.66 -5.72 -26.96
C GLY A 7 8.56 -4.70 -26.28
N HIS A 8 7.99 -3.92 -25.38
CA HIS A 8 8.72 -2.95 -24.57
C HIS A 8 8.33 -3.10 -23.10
N THR A 9 9.30 -2.91 -22.22
CA THR A 9 9.07 -2.81 -20.77
C THR A 9 8.28 -1.54 -20.42
N LYS A 10 7.79 -1.41 -19.18
CA LYS A 10 7.11 -0.21 -18.69
C LYS A 10 7.95 1.07 -18.85
N SER A 11 9.28 0.96 -18.82
CA SER A 11 10.21 2.08 -19.02
C SER A 11 10.56 2.32 -20.50
N GLY A 12 9.96 1.58 -21.44
CA GLY A 12 10.18 1.73 -22.87
C GLY A 12 11.41 0.99 -23.41
N LYS A 13 12.12 0.20 -22.59
CA LYS A 13 13.25 -0.63 -23.06
C LYS A 13 12.72 -1.77 -23.96
N PRO A 14 13.27 -2.00 -25.16
CA PRO A 14 12.86 -3.10 -26.02
C PRO A 14 13.21 -4.44 -25.38
N ILE A 15 12.30 -5.41 -25.55
CA ILE A 15 12.47 -6.80 -25.14
C ILE A 15 13.02 -7.56 -26.35
N ASP A 16 14.33 -7.81 -26.35
CA ASP A 16 15.05 -8.56 -27.38
C ASP A 16 15.57 -9.91 -26.83
N ASP A 17 16.12 -10.75 -27.69
CA ASP A 17 16.64 -12.07 -27.32
C ASP A 17 17.68 -11.98 -26.19
N ASP A 18 18.60 -11.01 -26.24
CA ASP A 18 19.61 -10.79 -25.19
C ASP A 18 18.99 -10.43 -23.83
N LEU A 19 17.89 -9.65 -23.81
CA LEU A 19 17.19 -9.35 -22.58
C LEU A 19 16.48 -10.60 -22.03
N ILE A 20 15.92 -11.43 -22.92
CA ILE A 20 15.27 -12.68 -22.53
C ILE A 20 16.28 -13.62 -21.89
N GLU A 21 17.45 -13.84 -22.52
CA GLU A 21 18.51 -14.70 -21.97
C GLU A 21 18.98 -14.18 -20.60
N LYS A 22 19.21 -12.87 -20.45
CA LYS A 22 19.59 -12.29 -19.16
C LYS A 22 18.56 -12.52 -18.06
N LEU A 23 17.27 -12.42 -18.40
CA LEU A 23 16.19 -12.66 -17.45
C LEU A 23 16.06 -14.16 -17.11
N ALA A 24 16.36 -15.05 -18.06
CA ALA A 24 16.41 -16.48 -17.81
C ALA A 24 17.58 -16.84 -16.88
N ASP A 25 18.79 -16.33 -17.17
CA ASP A 25 19.97 -16.50 -16.32
C ASP A 25 19.73 -16.00 -14.88
N GLU A 26 19.09 -14.83 -14.74
CA GLU A 26 18.72 -14.28 -13.43
C GLU A 26 17.75 -15.21 -12.67
N ALA A 27 16.77 -15.77 -13.37
CA ALA A 27 15.80 -16.70 -12.78
C ALA A 27 16.45 -18.02 -12.36
N GLU A 28 17.38 -18.55 -13.17
CA GLU A 28 18.10 -19.79 -12.88
C GLU A 28 19.12 -19.63 -11.75
N ALA A 29 19.80 -18.48 -11.68
CA ALA A 29 20.69 -18.14 -10.57
C ALA A 29 19.94 -18.05 -9.22
N GLY A 30 18.66 -17.70 -9.28
CA GLY A 30 17.79 -17.54 -8.13
C GLY A 30 18.06 -16.26 -7.34
N HIS A 31 17.23 -16.01 -6.33
CA HIS A 31 17.39 -14.85 -5.44
C HIS A 31 17.78 -15.29 -4.04
N ASP A 32 18.58 -14.46 -3.37
CA ASP A 32 18.92 -14.65 -1.96
C ASP A 32 17.65 -14.51 -1.09
N VAL A 33 17.23 -15.62 -0.51
CA VAL A 33 16.03 -15.71 0.33
C VAL A 33 16.22 -14.92 1.63
N ASP A 34 17.42 -14.90 2.20
CA ASP A 34 17.72 -14.18 3.43
C ASP A 34 17.68 -12.67 3.19
N GLU A 35 18.19 -12.20 2.05
CA GLU A 35 18.06 -10.80 1.64
C GLU A 35 16.59 -10.38 1.46
N ILE A 36 15.77 -11.24 0.84
CA ILE A 36 14.34 -10.99 0.67
C ILE A 36 13.62 -10.92 2.02
N ILE A 37 13.92 -11.82 2.95
CA ILE A 37 13.32 -11.86 4.29
C ILE A 37 13.76 -10.66 5.12
N ALA A 38 15.04 -10.27 5.09
CA ALA A 38 15.54 -9.10 5.79
C ALA A 38 14.80 -7.81 5.37
N ARG A 39 14.37 -7.72 4.10
CA ARG A 39 13.57 -6.62 3.57
C ARG A 39 12.08 -6.67 3.98
N ARG A 40 11.55 -7.82 4.42
CA ARG A 40 10.13 -7.96 4.84
C ARG A 40 9.79 -7.13 6.07
N GLY A 41 10.72 -6.95 7.02
CA GLY A 41 10.48 -6.09 8.20
C GLY A 41 10.20 -4.62 7.86
N LYS A 42 10.60 -4.17 6.66
CA LYS A 42 10.31 -2.83 6.12
C LYS A 42 9.11 -2.80 5.16
N ARG A 43 8.56 -3.95 4.77
CA ARG A 43 7.43 -4.09 3.85
C ARG A 43 6.24 -4.69 4.57
N GLY A 44 5.36 -3.81 5.04
CA GLY A 44 4.01 -4.09 5.54
C GLY A 44 3.18 -2.83 5.46
N ARG A 45 1.85 -2.91 5.65
CA ARG A 45 1.02 -1.72 5.79
C ARG A 45 1.57 -0.92 6.99
N PRO A 46 1.90 0.37 6.84
CA PRO A 46 2.32 1.19 7.96
C PRO A 46 1.34 1.04 9.12
N LEU A 47 1.87 0.82 10.32
CA LEU A 47 1.05 0.80 11.52
C LEU A 47 0.47 2.19 11.72
N LEU A 48 -0.80 2.29 12.14
CA LEU A 48 -1.41 3.56 12.52
C LEU A 48 -1.00 4.05 13.92
N GLY A 49 -0.12 3.32 14.60
CA GLY A 49 0.39 3.60 15.95
C GLY A 49 1.53 2.66 16.31
N SER A 50 1.77 2.45 17.61
CA SER A 50 2.85 1.58 18.12
C SER A 50 2.62 0.08 17.87
N ALA A 51 1.41 -0.30 17.48
CA ALA A 51 1.00 -1.68 17.24
C ALA A 51 -0.02 -1.76 16.07
N PRO A 52 -0.30 -2.96 15.54
CA PRO A 52 -1.39 -3.16 14.56
C PRO A 52 -2.73 -2.67 15.11
N SER A 53 -3.51 -2.00 14.26
CA SER A 53 -4.85 -1.53 14.63
C SER A 53 -5.84 -2.70 14.75
N THR A 54 -6.70 -2.65 15.76
CA THR A 54 -7.90 -3.49 15.88
C THR A 54 -9.10 -2.83 15.21
N VAL A 55 -10.10 -3.63 14.83
CA VAL A 55 -11.37 -3.13 14.27
C VAL A 55 -12.40 -3.15 15.38
N GLU A 56 -12.83 -1.98 15.82
CA GLU A 56 -13.88 -1.82 16.82
C GLU A 56 -15.23 -1.56 16.14
N SER A 57 -16.26 -2.31 16.54
CA SER A 57 -17.62 -2.12 16.02
C SER A 57 -18.36 -1.06 16.84
N VAL A 58 -18.81 0.02 16.20
CA VAL A 58 -19.55 1.12 16.83
C VAL A 58 -20.89 1.31 16.12
N ARG A 59 -21.97 1.46 16.90
CA ARG A 59 -23.29 1.82 16.37
C ARG A 59 -23.41 3.33 16.32
N LEU A 60 -23.67 3.87 15.13
CA LEU A 60 -23.89 5.29 14.90
C LEU A 60 -25.33 5.50 14.47
N ASP A 61 -25.96 6.55 15.00
CA ASP A 61 -27.21 7.03 14.46
C ASP A 61 -27.02 7.47 12.98
N PRO A 62 -28.01 7.27 12.09
CA PRO A 62 -27.89 7.63 10.68
C PRO A 62 -27.48 9.08 10.44
N GLU A 63 -28.01 10.03 11.23
CA GLU A 63 -27.68 11.45 11.08
C GLU A 63 -26.20 11.71 11.40
N LEU A 64 -25.69 11.10 12.47
CA LEU A 64 -24.29 11.21 12.84
C LEU A 64 -23.38 10.61 11.77
N LYS A 65 -23.78 9.46 11.20
CA LYS A 65 -23.04 8.83 10.10
C LYS A 65 -22.97 9.74 8.87
N GLU A 66 -24.08 10.35 8.48
CA GLU A 66 -24.11 11.28 7.34
C GLU A 66 -23.20 12.49 7.57
N ARG A 67 -23.23 13.06 8.78
CA ARG A 67 -22.35 14.18 9.13
C ARG A 67 -20.87 13.81 9.05
N LEU A 68 -20.50 12.61 9.49
CA LEU A 68 -19.13 12.11 9.38
C LEU A 68 -18.71 11.90 7.92
N VAL A 69 -19.60 11.36 7.09
CA VAL A 69 -19.33 11.17 5.65
C VAL A 69 -19.13 12.51 4.96
N ARG A 70 -20.03 13.48 5.15
CA ARG A 70 -19.89 14.81 4.54
C ARG A 70 -18.58 15.49 4.93
N ARG A 71 -18.24 15.48 6.23
CA ARG A 71 -16.98 16.05 6.70
C ARG A 71 -15.76 15.37 6.06
N ALA A 72 -15.79 14.04 5.95
CA ALA A 72 -14.71 13.28 5.34
C ALA A 72 -14.54 13.61 3.84
N GLU A 73 -15.65 13.79 3.13
CA GLU A 73 -15.67 14.22 1.72
C GLU A 73 -15.12 15.63 1.55
N ASP A 74 -15.57 16.58 2.38
CA ASP A 74 -15.12 17.98 2.36
C ASP A 74 -13.60 18.10 2.63
N GLU A 75 -13.06 17.25 3.52
CA GLU A 75 -11.64 17.22 3.88
C GLU A 75 -10.80 16.31 2.95
N GLY A 76 -11.42 15.50 2.09
CA GLY A 76 -10.72 14.56 1.21
C GLY A 76 -10.02 13.41 1.95
N VAL A 77 -10.54 13.04 3.13
CA VAL A 77 -9.99 12.00 4.01
C VAL A 77 -10.98 10.84 4.17
N PRO A 78 -10.56 9.62 4.56
CA PRO A 78 -11.49 8.56 4.88
C PRO A 78 -12.27 8.86 6.18
N VAL A 79 -13.52 8.41 6.25
CA VAL A 79 -14.39 8.56 7.44
C VAL A 79 -13.72 8.07 8.73
N SER A 80 -12.88 7.04 8.65
CA SER A 80 -12.13 6.53 9.80
C SER A 80 -11.15 7.55 10.39
N ASP A 81 -10.61 8.46 9.59
CA ASP A 81 -9.70 9.51 10.07
C ASP A 81 -10.46 10.55 10.89
N VAL A 82 -11.62 11.00 10.40
CA VAL A 82 -12.52 11.91 11.14
C VAL A 82 -12.94 11.29 12.49
N ILE A 83 -13.29 10.00 12.50
CA ILE A 83 -13.64 9.29 13.73
C ILE A 83 -12.45 9.25 14.70
N ARG A 84 -11.25 8.90 14.21
CA ARG A 84 -10.03 8.86 15.04
C ARG A 84 -9.69 10.23 15.63
N GLU A 85 -9.78 11.29 14.83
CA GLU A 85 -9.54 12.66 15.29
C GLU A 85 -10.53 13.07 16.36
N ALA A 86 -11.83 12.82 16.15
CA ALA A 86 -12.87 13.13 17.13
C ALA A 86 -12.62 12.42 18.47
N LEU A 87 -12.19 11.15 18.43
CA LEU A 87 -11.83 10.39 19.63
C LEU A 87 -10.62 10.99 20.35
N ARG A 88 -9.54 11.35 19.63
CA ARG A 88 -8.37 11.99 20.25
C ARG A 88 -8.74 13.31 20.89
N HIS A 89 -9.43 14.18 20.15
CA HIS A 89 -9.87 15.48 20.65
C HIS A 89 -10.76 15.34 21.89
N HIS A 90 -11.68 14.38 21.91
CA HIS A 90 -12.54 14.14 23.07
C HIS A 90 -11.76 13.65 24.30
N LEU A 91 -10.76 12.78 24.11
CA LEU A 91 -9.93 12.24 25.19
C LEU A 91 -8.86 13.21 25.71
N GLU A 92 -8.43 14.17 24.89
CA GLU A 92 -7.48 15.23 25.27
C GLU A 92 -8.16 16.42 25.95
N ALA A 93 -9.44 16.64 25.66
CA ALA A 93 -10.23 17.75 26.22
C ALA A 93 -10.92 17.43 27.56
N GLY A 94 -10.81 16.19 28.06
CA GLY A 94 -11.37 15.73 29.33
C GLY A 94 -10.30 15.55 30.40
#